data_AF-S4Y463-F1
#
_entry.id   AF-S4Y463-F1
#
_cell.length_a   1.000
_cell.length_b   1.000
_cell.length_c   1.000
_cell.angle_alpha   90.00
_cell.angle_beta   90.00
_cell.angle_gamma   90.00
#
_symmetry.space_group_name_H-M   'P 1'
#
loop_
_entity.id
_entity.type
_entity.pdbx_description
1 polymer ?
#
loop_
_entity_poly.entity_id
_entity_poly.type
_entity_poly.pdbx_seq_one_letter_code
_entity_poly.pdbx_strand_id
1 'polypeptide(L)'
;MRARRGLAEVGEQEEGAIGGGGHRAGSDATEMALRGTVGALPGPHKAGAGPGKGRSGRGYAPCTCTRERGERGRSFRGKDPFMAYVIAEPCIATCDTACVSVCPVECIHGPLPAGEIARIAELPEGERKTRLARLQLYIDPESCISCGACEGECPVDAIFDEDELPAEWQHYREINARFFAQRA
;
A
#
# COMPACT_ATOMS: atom_id res chain seq x y z
N MET A 1 -57.63 -25.06 -22.75
CA MET A 1 -57.54 -26.46 -22.28
C MET A 1 -56.09 -26.73 -21.91
N ARG A 2 -55.56 -26.22 -20.78
CA ARG A 2 -55.54 -26.85 -19.44
C ARG A 2 -55.53 -28.38 -19.47
N ALA A 3 -54.36 -28.96 -19.22
CA ALA A 3 -54.22 -30.18 -18.43
C ALA A 3 -52.92 -30.08 -17.60
N ARG A 4 -53.10 -30.05 -16.28
CA ARG A 4 -52.08 -30.16 -15.22
C ARG A 4 -51.95 -31.64 -14.82
N ARG A 5 -50.77 -32.05 -14.33
CA ARG A 5 -50.42 -33.10 -13.33
C ARG A 5 -48.91 -33.33 -13.45
N GLY A 6 -48.04 -33.45 -12.44
CA GLY A 6 -48.06 -33.52 -10.97
C GLY A 6 -46.63 -33.97 -10.57
N LEU A 7 -45.87 -33.19 -9.79
CA LEU A 7 -45.41 -33.49 -8.41
C LEU A 7 -44.91 -34.93 -8.12
N ALA A 8 -43.60 -35.05 -7.82
CA ALA A 8 -42.95 -35.96 -6.86
C ALA A 8 -41.45 -35.56 -6.78
N GLU A 9 -41.02 -34.77 -5.80
CA GLU A 9 -40.43 -35.21 -4.52
C GLU A 9 -39.14 -36.04 -4.70
N VAL A 10 -37.98 -35.39 -4.55
CA VAL A 10 -36.71 -36.07 -4.24
C VAL A 10 -36.33 -35.69 -2.81
N GLY A 11 -36.26 -36.73 -1.98
CA GLY A 11 -36.16 -36.63 -0.53
C GLY A 11 -34.75 -36.35 -0.01
N GLU A 12 -34.76 -35.70 1.15
CA GLU A 12 -33.71 -35.69 2.16
C GLU A 12 -33.74 -37.00 2.98
N GLN A 13 -32.56 -37.51 3.36
CA GLN A 13 -32.23 -38.29 4.58
C GLN A 13 -30.89 -39.04 4.33
N GLU A 14 -29.77 -38.59 4.90
CA GLU A 14 -29.24 -38.90 6.25
C GLU A 14 -28.49 -40.25 6.33
N GLU A 15 -27.16 -40.17 6.46
CA GLU A 15 -26.29 -41.10 7.21
C GLU A 15 -25.25 -40.20 7.92
N GLY A 16 -25.13 -40.13 9.25
CA GLY A 16 -24.83 -41.20 10.19
C GLY A 16 -23.35 -41.07 10.61
N ALA A 17 -23.01 -40.31 11.65
CA ALA A 17 -22.90 -40.74 13.05
C ALA A 17 -21.46 -41.06 13.53
N ILE A 18 -21.04 -40.28 14.53
CA ILE A 18 -20.29 -40.61 15.76
C ILE A 18 -18.83 -41.12 15.72
N GLY A 19 -17.99 -40.43 16.48
CA GLY A 19 -16.67 -40.87 16.91
C GLY A 19 -16.02 -39.86 17.87
N GLY A 20 -16.48 -39.81 19.12
CA GLY A 20 -15.92 -38.96 20.17
C GLY A 20 -14.83 -39.67 20.99
N GLY A 21 -14.01 -38.86 21.67
CA GLY A 21 -13.34 -39.26 22.92
C GLY A 21 -11.85 -38.94 22.99
N GLY A 22 -11.45 -38.07 23.93
CA GLY A 22 -10.07 -38.05 24.39
C GLY A 22 -9.55 -36.79 25.09
N HIS A 23 -10.26 -36.23 26.07
CA HIS A 23 -9.61 -35.38 27.06
C HIS A 23 -8.59 -36.20 27.87
N ARG A 24 -7.35 -35.72 27.97
CA ARG A 24 -6.47 -36.00 29.12
C ARG A 24 -5.81 -34.71 29.59
N ALA A 25 -6.22 -34.28 30.78
CA ALA A 25 -5.47 -33.40 31.65
C ALA A 25 -4.75 -34.26 32.71
N GLY A 26 -3.63 -33.76 33.23
CA GLY A 26 -2.87 -34.32 34.36
C GLY A 26 -1.40 -34.57 33.97
N SER A 27 -0.49 -33.63 34.27
CA SER A 27 0.23 -33.47 35.56
C SER A 27 1.35 -34.50 35.73
N ASP A 28 2.60 -34.10 35.49
CA ASP A 28 3.53 -33.95 36.61
C ASP A 28 4.84 -33.27 36.19
N ALA A 29 5.30 -32.43 37.12
CA ALA A 29 6.48 -31.59 37.03
C ALA A 29 7.72 -32.35 37.51
N THR A 30 8.84 -32.19 36.80
CA THR A 30 10.20 -32.25 37.35
C THR A 30 11.08 -31.47 36.38
N GLU A 31 11.38 -30.20 36.66
CA GLU A 31 12.71 -29.75 37.14
C GLU A 31 13.77 -29.82 36.01
N MET A 32 14.24 -28.71 35.46
CA MET A 32 15.44 -28.06 36.01
C MET A 32 15.53 -26.60 35.57
N ALA A 33 15.60 -25.74 36.58
CA ALA A 33 15.93 -24.34 36.50
C ALA A 33 17.43 -24.12 36.32
N LEU A 34 17.82 -23.12 35.51
CA LEU A 34 18.99 -22.25 35.70
C LEU A 34 18.69 -20.94 34.95
N ARG A 35 17.98 -19.95 35.53
CA ARG A 35 18.47 -18.85 36.39
C ARG A 35 19.73 -18.12 35.90
N GLY A 36 19.51 -16.84 35.60
CA GLY A 36 20.49 -15.74 35.54
C GLY A 36 19.88 -14.56 34.77
N THR A 37 19.02 -13.69 35.33
CA THR A 37 19.33 -12.50 36.17
C THR A 37 20.62 -11.83 35.72
N VAL A 38 20.73 -10.57 35.28
CA VAL A 38 20.05 -9.30 35.54
C VAL A 38 20.57 -8.30 34.49
N GLY A 39 19.87 -7.17 34.24
CA GLY A 39 20.54 -6.02 33.63
C GLY A 39 19.59 -5.02 32.97
N ALA A 40 19.15 -4.03 33.73
CA ALA A 40 18.36 -2.90 33.28
C ALA A 40 19.24 -1.80 32.63
N LEU A 41 18.73 -1.21 31.53
CA LEU A 41 18.95 0.18 31.03
C LEU A 41 20.40 0.55 30.56
N PRO A 42 20.64 1.63 29.78
CA PRO A 42 19.76 2.74 29.38
C PRO A 42 19.75 3.09 27.87
N GLY A 43 18.79 3.93 27.45
CA GLY A 43 18.82 4.61 26.15
C GLY A 43 19.86 5.74 26.08
N PRO A 44 20.22 6.25 24.89
CA PRO A 44 20.98 7.47 24.76
C PRO A 44 20.08 8.64 24.33
N HIS A 45 19.62 9.42 25.32
CA HIS A 45 19.22 10.80 25.09
C HIS A 45 20.44 11.71 25.27
N LYS A 46 20.79 12.43 24.19
CA LYS A 46 21.55 13.70 24.10
C LYS A 46 22.92 13.85 24.80
N ALA A 47 23.91 14.26 24.00
CA ALA A 47 24.88 15.28 24.42
C ALA A 47 25.22 16.18 23.22
N GLY A 48 24.99 17.48 23.37
CA GLY A 48 25.56 18.49 22.48
C GLY A 48 26.91 18.98 23.01
N ALA A 49 27.73 19.57 22.13
CA ALA A 49 28.44 20.83 22.35
C ALA A 49 29.43 21.09 21.21
N GLY A 50 29.36 22.29 20.62
CA GLY A 50 30.37 22.84 19.74
C GLY A 50 30.09 24.33 19.48
N PRO A 51 30.89 25.26 20.03
CA PRO A 51 30.65 26.69 19.94
C PRO A 51 31.26 27.28 18.66
N GLY A 52 30.43 27.60 17.68
CA GLY A 52 30.82 28.42 16.51
C GLY A 52 30.43 29.87 16.70
N LYS A 53 31.24 30.64 17.45
CA LYS A 53 31.11 32.09 17.51
C LYS A 53 31.33 32.68 16.11
N GLY A 54 30.39 33.52 15.66
CA GLY A 54 30.69 34.54 14.65
C GLY A 54 29.81 34.50 13.41
N ARG A 55 28.73 35.29 13.44
CA ARG A 55 28.51 36.35 12.45
C ARG A 55 27.55 37.36 13.04
N SER A 56 28.12 38.29 13.79
CA SER A 56 27.54 39.62 13.98
C SER A 56 27.08 40.15 12.63
N GLY A 57 25.86 40.68 12.62
CA GLY A 57 25.17 41.15 11.44
C GLY A 57 26.03 42.02 10.53
N ARG A 58 25.87 41.79 9.23
CA ARG A 58 26.11 42.80 8.21
C ARG A 58 24.98 42.71 7.19
N GLY A 59 24.06 43.65 7.33
CA GLY A 59 23.45 44.34 6.20
C GLY A 59 22.39 43.57 5.43
N TYR A 60 21.14 43.73 5.86
CA TYR A 60 20.09 44.06 4.89
C TYR A 60 20.52 45.34 4.17
N ALA A 61 21.06 45.20 2.96
CA ALA A 61 21.13 46.29 2.00
C ALA A 61 19.92 46.13 1.07
N PRO A 62 18.94 47.05 1.09
CA PRO A 62 17.87 47.03 0.11
C PRO A 62 18.37 47.57 -1.23
N CYS A 63 17.75 47.03 -2.27
CA CYS A 63 17.81 47.32 -3.69
C CYS A 63 18.18 48.77 -4.04
N THR A 64 19.10 48.98 -5.00
CA THR A 64 18.97 49.99 -6.09
C THR A 64 20.15 49.86 -7.08
N CYS A 65 19.82 49.92 -8.38
CA CYS A 65 20.68 50.02 -9.57
C CYS A 65 21.87 49.02 -9.68
N THR A 66 21.82 48.00 -10.52
CA THR A 66 21.83 48.15 -11.99
C THR A 66 21.07 47.02 -12.68
N ARG A 67 20.07 47.44 -13.44
CA ARG A 67 19.50 46.74 -14.59
C ARG A 67 20.64 46.22 -15.48
N GLU A 68 20.81 44.90 -15.56
CA GLU A 68 20.99 44.13 -16.81
C GLU A 68 21.29 42.64 -16.56
N ARG A 69 20.47 41.80 -17.20
CA ARG A 69 20.46 40.32 -17.23
C ARG A 69 19.94 39.63 -15.97
N GLY A 70 18.66 39.88 -15.70
CA GLY A 70 17.81 38.91 -15.00
C GLY A 70 17.56 37.70 -15.88
N GLU A 71 18.22 36.58 -15.59
CA GLU A 71 17.81 35.23 -16.01
C GLU A 71 18.55 34.11 -15.25
N ARG A 72 18.95 34.35 -13.99
CA ARG A 72 19.54 33.29 -13.15
C ARG A 72 18.96 33.34 -11.75
N GLY A 73 17.69 32.93 -11.65
CA GLY A 73 16.94 33.02 -10.41
C GLY A 73 15.61 32.28 -10.42
N ARG A 74 15.59 31.02 -10.84
CA ARG A 74 14.90 29.94 -10.11
C ARG A 74 15.34 28.63 -10.72
N SER A 75 16.08 27.87 -9.93
CA SER A 75 16.32 26.46 -10.19
C SER A 75 14.95 25.76 -10.29
N PHE A 76 14.41 25.61 -11.49
CA PHE A 76 13.42 24.58 -11.82
C PHE A 76 14.15 23.22 -11.72
N ARG A 77 14.53 22.86 -10.50
CA ARG A 77 15.07 21.54 -10.20
C ARG A 77 13.84 20.65 -10.09
N GLY A 78 13.67 19.75 -11.06
CA GLY A 78 12.77 18.60 -10.99
C GLY A 78 11.30 18.95 -10.76
N LYS A 79 10.49 18.87 -11.82
CA LYS A 79 9.06 18.66 -11.65
C LYS A 79 8.88 17.22 -11.17
N ASP A 80 9.25 16.94 -9.93
CA ASP A 80 8.83 15.73 -9.26
C ASP A 80 7.33 15.93 -9.00
N PRO A 81 6.45 15.21 -9.70
CA PRO A 81 5.03 15.34 -9.45
C PRO A 81 4.79 14.82 -8.04
N PHE A 82 4.44 15.73 -7.13
CA PHE A 82 4.03 15.39 -5.77
C PHE A 82 3.00 14.26 -5.86
N MET A 83 3.36 13.09 -5.34
CA MET A 83 2.49 11.93 -5.30
C MET A 83 1.81 11.91 -3.94
N ALA A 84 0.48 11.85 -3.94
CA ALA A 84 -0.25 11.65 -2.69
C ALA A 84 -0.06 10.22 -2.15
N TYR A 85 -0.34 9.22 -2.99
CA TYR A 85 -0.23 7.80 -2.66
C TYR A 85 0.40 7.05 -3.83
N VAL A 86 1.15 6.00 -3.53
CA VAL A 86 1.95 5.25 -4.50
C VAL A 86 1.66 3.76 -4.38
N ILE A 87 1.36 3.12 -5.51
CA ILE A 87 1.25 1.66 -5.61
C ILE A 87 2.63 1.08 -5.93
N ALA A 88 3.11 0.20 -5.07
CA ALA A 88 4.43 -0.43 -5.15
C ALA A 88 4.39 -1.87 -5.71
N GLU A 89 5.55 -2.54 -5.63
CA GLU A 89 5.78 -3.91 -6.12
C GLU A 89 4.73 -4.96 -5.70
N PRO A 90 4.20 -4.97 -4.45
CA PRO A 90 3.28 -6.04 -4.03
C PRO A 90 1.97 -6.13 -4.84
N CYS A 91 1.62 -5.07 -5.58
CA CYS A 91 0.45 -5.07 -6.46
C CYS A 91 0.63 -5.93 -7.72
N ILE A 92 1.88 -6.15 -8.16
CA ILE A 92 2.19 -6.87 -9.39
C ILE A 92 1.68 -8.32 -9.29
N ALA A 93 0.91 -8.75 -10.29
CA ALA A 93 0.27 -10.07 -10.36
C ALA A 93 -0.89 -10.34 -9.39
N THR A 94 -1.18 -9.42 -8.47
CA THR A 94 -2.28 -9.56 -7.50
C THR A 94 -3.53 -8.80 -7.95
N CYS A 95 -3.39 -7.51 -8.30
CA CYS A 95 -4.46 -6.64 -8.82
C CYS A 95 -5.87 -6.89 -8.24
N ASP A 96 -6.02 -6.90 -6.91
CA ASP A 96 -7.28 -7.32 -6.26
C ASP A 96 -8.48 -6.38 -6.48
N THR A 97 -8.23 -5.14 -6.91
CA THR A 97 -9.23 -4.07 -7.15
C THR A 97 -10.05 -3.60 -5.94
N ALA A 98 -9.86 -4.15 -4.73
CA ALA A 98 -10.50 -3.67 -3.50
C ALA A 98 -10.31 -2.15 -3.26
N CYS A 99 -9.13 -1.63 -3.55
CA CYS A 99 -8.84 -0.19 -3.44
C CYS A 99 -9.68 0.70 -4.40
N VAL A 100 -10.17 0.15 -5.53
CA VAL A 100 -10.93 0.92 -6.53
C VAL A 100 -12.33 1.24 -6.01
N SER A 101 -12.97 0.32 -5.29
CA SER A 101 -14.34 0.49 -4.79
C SER A 101 -14.45 1.50 -3.64
N VAL A 102 -13.35 1.75 -2.93
CA VAL A 102 -13.29 2.65 -1.76
C VAL A 102 -12.80 4.05 -2.11
N CYS A 103 -12.21 4.25 -3.28
CA CYS A 103 -11.67 5.54 -3.68
C CYS A 103 -12.80 6.54 -4.02
N PRO A 104 -12.97 7.65 -3.27
CA PRO A 104 -14.08 8.58 -3.46
C PRO A 104 -14.00 9.41 -4.75
N VAL A 105 -12.80 9.48 -5.36
CA VAL A 105 -12.51 10.24 -6.58
C VAL A 105 -12.19 9.33 -7.77
N GLU A 106 -12.30 8.01 -7.58
CA GLU A 106 -12.02 7.00 -8.62
C GLU A 106 -10.66 7.17 -9.33
N CYS A 107 -9.62 7.63 -8.62
CA CYS A 107 -8.31 7.97 -9.18
C CYS A 107 -7.36 6.77 -9.39
N ILE A 108 -7.84 5.54 -9.25
CA ILE A 108 -7.04 4.31 -9.37
C ILE A 108 -7.39 3.61 -10.68
N HIS A 109 -6.41 3.47 -11.56
CA HIS A 109 -6.62 2.90 -12.89
C HIS A 109 -5.63 1.78 -13.20
N GLY A 110 -6.14 0.72 -13.84
CA GLY A 110 -5.33 -0.37 -14.35
C GLY A 110 -5.09 -0.30 -15.86
N PRO A 111 -4.15 -1.11 -16.39
CA PRO A 111 -4.01 -1.32 -17.82
C PRO A 111 -5.25 -2.01 -18.43
N LEU A 112 -6.01 -2.74 -17.61
CA LEU A 112 -7.29 -3.35 -17.94
C LEU A 112 -8.41 -2.67 -17.14
N PRO A 113 -9.66 -2.65 -17.65
CA PRO A 113 -10.80 -2.14 -16.88
C PRO A 113 -11.03 -3.00 -15.63
N ALA A 114 -11.49 -2.38 -14.54
CA ALA A 114 -11.69 -3.05 -13.24
C ALA A 114 -12.56 -4.33 -13.34
N GLY A 115 -13.60 -4.31 -14.17
CA GLY A 115 -14.47 -5.48 -14.38
C GLY A 115 -13.81 -6.65 -15.10
N GLU A 116 -12.74 -6.44 -15.86
CA GLU A 116 -11.96 -7.52 -16.46
C GLU A 116 -10.98 -8.10 -15.43
N ILE A 117 -10.39 -7.25 -14.60
CA ILE A 117 -9.50 -7.66 -13.51
C ILE A 117 -10.27 -8.51 -12.49
N ALA A 118 -11.49 -8.11 -12.11
CA ALA A 118 -12.35 -8.89 -11.21
C ALA A 118 -12.64 -10.31 -11.75
N ARG A 119 -12.89 -10.46 -13.06
CA ARG A 119 -13.09 -11.77 -13.69
C ARG A 119 -11.84 -12.64 -13.68
N ILE A 120 -10.66 -12.03 -13.76
CA ILE A 120 -9.38 -12.74 -13.67
C ILE A 120 -9.09 -13.15 -12.20
N ALA A 121 -9.55 -12.36 -11.22
CA ALA A 121 -9.39 -12.67 -9.81
C ALA A 121 -10.13 -13.96 -9.38
N GLU A 122 -11.25 -14.27 -10.05
CA GLU A 122 -12.06 -15.48 -9.85
C GLU A 122 -11.42 -16.77 -10.44
N LEU A 123 -10.38 -16.66 -11.25
CA LEU A 123 -9.70 -17.82 -11.83
C LEU A 123 -8.86 -18.57 -10.77
N PRO A 124 -8.59 -19.88 -10.97
CA PRO A 124 -7.64 -20.60 -10.14
C PRO A 124 -6.28 -19.88 -10.06
N GLU A 125 -5.64 -19.92 -8.90
CA GLU A 125 -4.45 -19.12 -8.60
C GLU A 125 -3.34 -19.23 -9.66
N GLY A 126 -3.11 -20.43 -10.20
CA GLY A 126 -2.11 -20.66 -11.24
C GLY A 126 -2.39 -19.92 -12.55
N GLU A 127 -3.66 -19.82 -12.95
CA GLU A 127 -4.07 -19.08 -14.15
C GLU A 127 -4.12 -17.58 -13.90
N ARG A 128 -4.62 -17.17 -12.71
CA ARG A 128 -4.67 -15.76 -12.29
C ARG A 128 -3.29 -15.12 -12.33
N LYS A 129 -2.30 -15.76 -11.69
CA LYS A 129 -0.92 -15.25 -11.62
C LYS A 129 -0.27 -15.14 -12.99
N THR A 130 -0.57 -16.08 -13.90
CA THR A 130 -0.03 -16.08 -15.27
C THR A 130 -0.58 -14.93 -16.10
N ARG A 131 -1.89 -14.64 -15.98
CA ARG A 131 -2.54 -13.55 -16.73
C ARG A 131 -2.19 -12.17 -16.19
N LEU A 132 -2.01 -12.04 -14.88
CA LEU A 132 -1.69 -10.76 -14.22
C LEU A 132 -0.18 -10.52 -14.04
N ALA A 133 0.69 -11.44 -14.46
CA ALA A 133 2.13 -11.46 -14.14
C ALA A 133 2.90 -10.15 -14.37
N ARG A 134 2.43 -9.27 -15.26
CA ARG A 134 3.06 -7.99 -15.60
C ARG A 134 2.10 -6.80 -15.46
N LEU A 135 1.00 -6.99 -14.76
CA LEU A 135 -0.03 -5.98 -14.57
C LEU A 135 0.00 -5.51 -13.12
N GLN A 136 -0.24 -4.21 -12.95
CA GLN A 136 -0.44 -3.53 -11.66
C GLN A 136 -1.43 -2.40 -11.87
N LEU A 137 -2.00 -1.88 -10.77
CA LEU A 137 -2.79 -0.66 -10.77
C LEU A 137 -1.88 0.56 -10.58
N TYR A 138 -2.40 1.73 -10.94
CA TYR A 138 -1.71 3.01 -10.82
C TYR A 138 -2.62 4.08 -10.20
N ILE A 139 -2.06 4.94 -9.35
CA ILE A 139 -2.75 6.10 -8.76
C ILE A 139 -2.40 7.36 -9.56
N ASP A 140 -3.41 8.14 -9.93
CA ASP A 140 -3.22 9.45 -10.56
C ASP A 140 -2.91 10.52 -9.50
N PRO A 141 -1.72 11.15 -9.53
CA PRO A 141 -1.34 12.18 -8.57
C PRO A 141 -2.15 13.48 -8.72
N GLU A 142 -2.70 13.77 -9.89
CA GLU A 142 -3.42 15.04 -10.12
C GLU A 142 -4.86 15.01 -9.58
N SER A 143 -5.49 13.83 -9.58
CA SER A 143 -6.86 13.64 -9.07
C SER A 143 -6.92 13.10 -7.64
N CYS A 144 -5.84 12.49 -7.12
CA CYS A 144 -5.81 11.98 -5.75
C CYS A 144 -5.90 13.13 -4.72
N ILE A 145 -6.82 12.99 -3.76
CA ILE A 145 -7.06 13.98 -2.69
C ILE A 145 -6.45 13.59 -1.34
N SER A 146 -5.51 12.64 -1.32
CA SER A 146 -4.84 12.15 -0.11
C SER A 146 -5.79 11.71 1.03
N CYS A 147 -6.89 11.00 0.71
CA CYS A 147 -7.88 10.61 1.73
C CYS A 147 -7.51 9.37 2.57
N GLY A 148 -6.53 8.56 2.15
CA GLY A 148 -6.07 7.37 2.87
C GLY A 148 -7.02 6.17 2.89
N ALA A 149 -8.18 6.23 2.23
CA ALA A 149 -9.16 5.14 2.27
C ALA A 149 -8.68 3.84 1.61
N CYS A 150 -7.73 3.90 0.67
CA CYS A 150 -7.26 2.74 -0.08
C CYS A 150 -6.14 1.95 0.62
N GLU A 151 -5.38 2.57 1.53
CA GLU A 151 -4.21 1.96 2.17
C GLU A 151 -4.59 0.72 2.98
N GLY A 152 -5.58 0.84 3.89
CA GLY A 152 -6.02 -0.25 4.76
C GLY A 152 -6.90 -1.30 4.08
N GLU A 153 -7.27 -1.10 2.81
CA GLU A 153 -8.14 -2.01 2.05
C GLU A 153 -7.35 -2.93 1.13
N CYS A 154 -6.05 -2.67 0.93
CA CYS A 154 -5.21 -3.50 0.10
C CYS A 154 -4.83 -4.80 0.84
N PRO A 155 -5.21 -5.99 0.36
CA PRO A 155 -4.93 -7.25 1.07
C PRO A 155 -3.44 -7.65 1.11
N VAL A 156 -2.61 -6.98 0.32
CA VAL A 156 -1.16 -7.22 0.20
C VAL A 156 -0.33 -6.00 0.57
N ASP A 157 -0.95 -4.99 1.21
CA ASP A 157 -0.29 -3.77 1.67
C ASP A 157 0.60 -3.12 0.59
N ALA A 158 0.05 -2.97 -0.63
CA ALA A 158 0.81 -2.46 -1.78
C ALA A 158 0.77 -0.93 -1.93
N ILE A 159 -0.05 -0.25 -1.13
CA ILE A 159 -0.31 1.19 -1.27
C ILE A 159 0.34 1.89 -0.09
N PHE A 160 1.19 2.88 -0.38
CA PHE A 160 1.89 3.67 0.63
C PHE A 160 1.67 5.15 0.38
N ASP A 161 1.69 5.94 1.44
CA ASP A 161 1.92 7.38 1.33
C ASP A 161 3.33 7.65 0.78
N GLU A 162 3.51 8.76 0.06
CA GLU A 162 4.81 9.16 -0.52
C GLU A 162 5.91 9.31 0.54
N ASP A 163 5.57 9.80 1.74
CA ASP A 163 6.50 10.00 2.83
C ASP A 163 6.86 8.68 3.56
N GLU A 164 5.97 7.69 3.49
CA GLU A 164 6.13 6.39 4.14
C GLU A 164 6.68 5.30 3.21
N LEU A 165 6.80 5.60 1.91
CA LEU A 165 7.29 4.67 0.90
C LEU A 165 8.76 4.28 1.17
N PRO A 166 9.06 2.98 1.33
CA PRO A 166 10.42 2.50 1.51
C PRO A 166 11.37 2.96 0.41
N ALA A 167 12.64 3.19 0.75
CA ALA A 167 13.66 3.70 -0.18
C ALA A 167 13.81 2.83 -1.45
N GLU A 168 13.57 1.53 -1.33
CA GLU A 168 13.64 0.55 -2.43
C GLU A 168 12.56 0.77 -3.49
N TRP A 169 11.41 1.31 -3.08
CA TRP A 169 10.24 1.50 -3.95
C TRP A 169 10.02 2.94 -4.38
N GLN A 170 10.93 3.86 -4.06
CA GLN A 170 10.82 5.28 -4.43
C GLN A 170 10.63 5.50 -5.95
N HIS A 171 11.16 4.61 -6.79
CA HIS A 171 10.96 4.70 -8.24
C HIS A 171 9.49 4.50 -8.68
N TYR A 172 8.65 3.84 -7.86
CA TYR A 172 7.25 3.63 -8.18
C TYR A 172 6.46 4.95 -8.25
N ARG A 173 6.92 6.02 -7.60
CA ARG A 173 6.36 7.37 -7.75
C ARG A 173 6.32 7.79 -9.22
N GLU A 174 7.45 7.69 -9.91
CA GLU A 174 7.52 8.07 -11.31
C GLU A 174 6.72 7.12 -12.21
N ILE A 175 6.73 5.82 -11.91
CA ILE A 175 5.96 4.81 -12.67
C ILE A 175 4.46 5.12 -12.64
N ASN A 176 3.91 5.45 -11.47
CA ASN A 176 2.50 5.78 -11.29
C ASN A 176 2.12 7.05 -12.08
N ALA A 177 2.91 8.13 -11.99
CA ALA A 177 2.64 9.38 -12.70
C ALA A 177 2.74 9.19 -14.21
N ARG A 178 3.77 8.44 -14.63
CA ARG A 178 4.09 8.21 -16.02
C ARG A 178 2.99 7.43 -16.75
N PHE A 179 2.19 6.62 -16.05
CA PHE A 179 1.05 5.93 -16.63
C PHE A 179 0.00 6.90 -17.18
N PHE A 180 -0.25 8.02 -16.49
CA PHE A 180 -1.23 9.04 -16.89
C PHE A 180 -0.66 10.08 -17.84
N ALA A 181 0.60 10.48 -17.64
CA ALA A 181 1.27 11.45 -18.50
C ALA A 181 1.40 11.00 -19.97
N GLN A 182 1.39 9.70 -20.23
CA GLN A 182 1.45 9.12 -21.59
C GLN A 182 0.06 8.86 -22.20
N ARG A 183 -1.03 9.04 -21.45
CA ARG A 183 -2.41 8.70 -21.85
C ARG A 183 -3.37 9.90 -21.88
N ALA A 184 -2.93 11.06 -21.40
CA ALA A 184 -3.62 12.36 -21.53
C ALA A 184 -3.32 13.01 -22.89
#